data_AF-A0A9W9EEP1-F1
#
_entry.id   AF-A0A9W9EEP1-F1
#
_cell.length_a   1.000
_cell.length_b   1.000
_cell.length_c   1.000
_cell.angle_alpha   90.00
_cell.angle_beta   90.00
_cell.angle_gamma   90.00
#
_symmetry.space_group_name_H-M   'P 1'
#
loop_
_entity.id
_entity.type
_entity.pdbx_description
1 polymer ?
#
loop_
_entity_poly.entity_id
_entity_poly.type
_entity_poly.pdbx_seq_one_letter_code
_entity_poly.pdbx_strand_id
1 'polypeptide(L)'
;MSRVFQITKPVFKYDYQIIPEGEETLYKVKNSPFPRGGTPDLALLDGPDKTAPVLVVCHMPKFSRHFKIGFGDPADPDSIIWEDFIKPKIGGCERRISVSFASDGSICETGQGQREEFTWKRTHHVGVDGKKLHHSRLRNRKLIDERGEVVAIFTFDKTGWLQINLDRGRDFDVMVMVTLLSIIEWMRRQ
;
A
#
# COMPACT_ATOMS: atom_id res chain seq x y z
N MET A 1 14.67 -4.93 -11.49
CA MET A 1 13.66 -5.20 -12.55
C MET A 1 12.34 -4.59 -12.09
N SER A 2 11.45 -4.19 -13.02
CA SER A 2 10.11 -3.76 -12.63
C SER A 2 9.20 -4.97 -12.42
N ARG A 3 8.30 -4.89 -11.43
CA ARG A 3 7.33 -5.92 -11.07
C ARG A 3 5.93 -5.37 -11.26
N VAL A 4 5.03 -6.13 -11.89
CA VAL A 4 3.66 -5.69 -12.18
C VAL A 4 2.67 -6.58 -11.47
N PHE A 5 1.70 -5.96 -10.81
CA PHE A 5 0.65 -6.61 -10.04
C PHE A 5 -0.72 -6.10 -10.47
N GLN A 6 -1.66 -7.02 -10.63
CA GLN A 6 -3.07 -6.72 -10.72
C GLN A 6 -3.69 -6.69 -9.32
N ILE A 7 -4.42 -5.61 -9.04
CA ILE A 7 -5.21 -5.43 -7.83
C ILE A 7 -6.68 -5.62 -8.20
N THR A 8 -7.28 -6.68 -7.66
CA THR A 8 -8.68 -7.02 -7.91
C THR A 8 -9.49 -7.02 -6.62
N LYS A 9 -10.79 -6.79 -6.76
CA LYS A 9 -11.78 -6.89 -5.68
C LYS A 9 -12.94 -7.72 -6.21
N PRO A 10 -13.06 -9.01 -5.81
CA PRO A 10 -14.13 -9.87 -6.30
C PRO A 10 -15.51 -9.29 -5.99
N VAL A 11 -16.46 -9.49 -6.89
CA VAL A 11 -17.85 -9.03 -6.72
C VAL A 11 -18.42 -9.64 -5.43
N PHE A 12 -19.13 -8.82 -4.63
CA PHE A 12 -19.70 -9.16 -3.32
C PHE A 12 -18.72 -9.44 -2.18
N LYS A 13 -17.40 -9.27 -2.39
CA LYS A 13 -16.39 -9.34 -1.33
C LYS A 13 -15.81 -7.97 -1.03
N TYR A 14 -15.47 -7.73 0.24
CA TYR A 14 -14.77 -6.51 0.65
C TYR A 14 -13.26 -6.61 0.45
N ASP A 15 -12.72 -7.84 0.55
CA ASP A 15 -11.29 -8.16 0.46
C ASP A 15 -10.71 -7.89 -0.93
N TYR A 16 -9.46 -7.47 -0.97
CA TYR A 16 -8.67 -7.33 -2.21
C TYR A 16 -7.80 -8.57 -2.42
N GLN A 17 -7.42 -8.79 -3.68
CA GLN A 17 -6.40 -9.75 -4.08
C GLN A 17 -5.31 -9.01 -4.87
N ILE A 18 -4.06 -9.40 -4.63
CA ILE A 18 -2.90 -8.91 -5.35
C ILE A 18 -2.29 -10.09 -6.10
N ILE A 19 -2.23 -9.96 -7.42
CA ILE A 19 -1.90 -11.04 -8.35
C ILE A 19 -0.72 -10.53 -9.19
N PRO A 20 0.48 -11.14 -9.15
CA PRO A 20 1.55 -10.80 -10.07
C PRO A 20 1.09 -11.05 -11.52
N GLU A 21 1.60 -10.26 -12.47
CA GLU A 21 1.16 -10.37 -13.86
C GLU A 21 1.46 -11.76 -14.46
N GLY A 22 0.39 -12.46 -14.85
CA GLY A 22 0.50 -13.81 -15.43
C GLY A 22 0.57 -14.94 -14.40
N GLU A 23 0.43 -14.63 -13.12
CA GLU A 23 0.53 -15.59 -12.02
C GLU A 23 -0.79 -15.76 -11.25
N GLU A 24 -0.77 -16.62 -10.23
CA GLU A 24 -1.86 -16.78 -9.29
C GLU A 24 -1.85 -15.70 -8.20
N THR A 25 -2.84 -15.71 -7.31
CA THR A 25 -2.91 -14.73 -6.22
C THR A 25 -1.71 -14.89 -5.30
N LEU A 26 -0.91 -13.83 -5.16
CA LEU A 26 0.22 -13.78 -4.23
C LEU A 26 -0.23 -13.38 -2.83
N TYR A 27 -1.01 -12.29 -2.74
CA TYR A 27 -1.46 -11.76 -1.46
C TYR A 27 -2.97 -11.56 -1.42
N LYS A 28 -3.54 -11.81 -0.25
CA LYS A 28 -4.89 -11.41 0.10
C LYS A 28 -4.85 -10.23 1.06
N VAL A 29 -5.76 -9.28 0.87
CA VAL A 29 -5.93 -8.14 1.79
C VAL A 29 -7.33 -8.15 2.36
N LYS A 30 -7.43 -8.47 3.65
CA LYS A 30 -8.68 -8.35 4.42
C LYS A 30 -9.05 -6.87 4.50
N ASN A 31 -10.30 -6.55 4.19
CA ASN A 31 -10.82 -5.18 4.28
C ASN A 31 -12.00 -5.13 5.22
N SER A 32 -11.83 -4.41 6.33
CA SER A 32 -12.85 -4.20 7.34
C SER A 32 -13.52 -2.85 7.07
N PRO A 33 -14.67 -2.77 6.38
CA PRO A 33 -15.33 -1.50 6.08
C PRO A 33 -15.86 -0.80 7.33
N PHE A 34 -16.15 -1.56 8.38
CA PHE A 34 -16.67 -1.08 9.67
C PHE A 34 -15.87 -1.69 10.82
N PRO A 35 -14.60 -1.30 11.00
CA PRO A 35 -13.77 -1.90 12.03
C PRO A 35 -14.33 -1.59 13.43
N ARG A 36 -14.29 -2.60 14.31
CA ARG A 36 -14.69 -2.53 15.72
C ARG A 36 -13.59 -3.13 16.59
N GLY A 37 -13.48 -2.66 17.83
CA GLY A 37 -12.65 -3.29 18.86
C GLY A 37 -11.18 -3.46 18.47
N GLY A 38 -10.57 -2.44 17.84
CA GLY A 38 -9.15 -2.51 17.46
C GLY A 38 -8.86 -3.31 16.19
N THR A 39 -9.86 -3.88 15.52
CA THR A 39 -9.67 -4.52 14.20
C THR A 39 -9.07 -3.52 13.20
N PRO A 40 -8.01 -3.89 12.44
CA PRO A 40 -7.47 -3.01 11.41
C PRO A 40 -8.42 -2.81 10.23
N ASP A 41 -8.35 -1.64 9.59
CA ASP A 41 -9.13 -1.29 8.41
C ASP A 41 -8.73 -2.14 7.21
N LEU A 42 -7.42 -2.39 7.06
CA LEU A 42 -6.85 -3.30 6.08
C LEU A 42 -5.80 -4.20 6.77
N ALA A 43 -5.73 -5.47 6.37
CA ALA A 43 -4.65 -6.38 6.76
C ALA A 43 -4.21 -7.20 5.56
N LEU A 44 -2.94 -7.08 5.16
CA LEU A 44 -2.34 -7.85 4.08
C LEU A 44 -1.73 -9.12 4.67
N LEU A 45 -2.06 -10.27 4.07
CA LEU A 45 -1.66 -11.59 4.54
C LEU A 45 -0.49 -12.15 3.74
N ASP A 46 0.34 -12.97 4.37
CA ASP A 46 1.43 -13.72 3.74
C ASP A 46 0.90 -14.93 2.94
N GLY A 47 0.09 -14.64 1.93
CA GLY A 47 -0.40 -15.64 0.99
C GLY A 47 -1.82 -15.39 0.48
N PRO A 48 -2.33 -16.32 -0.34
CA PRO A 48 -3.65 -16.22 -0.96
C PRO A 48 -4.82 -16.57 -0.02
N ASP A 49 -4.56 -17.27 1.09
CA ASP A 49 -5.58 -17.76 2.02
C ASP A 49 -5.80 -16.82 3.22
N LYS A 50 -7.00 -16.85 3.80
CA LYS A 50 -7.40 -16.10 4.99
C LYS A 50 -6.72 -16.56 6.28
N THR A 51 -6.14 -17.76 6.26
CA THR A 51 -5.42 -18.41 7.36
C THR A 51 -3.95 -17.99 7.43
N ALA A 52 -3.43 -17.37 6.37
CA ALA A 52 -2.06 -16.90 6.33
C ALA A 52 -1.80 -15.82 7.40
N PRO A 53 -0.58 -15.77 7.96
CA PRO A 53 -0.13 -14.73 8.88
C PRO A 53 -0.31 -13.33 8.31
N VAL A 54 -0.45 -12.33 9.17
CA VAL A 54 -0.56 -10.94 8.71
C VAL A 54 0.85 -10.34 8.58
N LEU A 55 1.15 -9.74 7.44
CA LEU A 55 2.42 -9.04 7.22
C LEU A 55 2.36 -7.58 7.62
N VAL A 56 1.24 -6.92 7.30
CA VAL A 56 1.08 -5.50 7.53
C VAL A 56 -0.39 -5.14 7.72
N VAL A 57 -0.63 -4.23 8.66
CA VAL A 57 -1.94 -3.68 8.95
C VAL A 57 -2.01 -2.20 8.66
N CYS A 58 -3.21 -1.71 8.35
CA CYS A 58 -3.49 -0.28 8.31
C CYS A 58 -4.68 0.05 9.20
N HIS A 59 -4.50 1.08 10.03
CA HIS A 59 -5.58 1.74 10.75
C HIS A 59 -5.85 3.13 10.17
N MET A 60 -7.13 3.43 9.97
CA MET A 60 -7.64 4.73 9.50
C MET A 60 -8.53 5.34 10.59
N PRO A 61 -7.93 5.99 11.61
CA PRO A 61 -8.69 6.52 12.74
C PRO A 61 -9.80 7.48 12.29
N LYS A 62 -10.98 7.34 12.91
CA LYS A 62 -12.11 8.25 12.66
C LYS A 62 -11.68 9.69 12.94
N PHE A 63 -12.09 10.61 12.07
CA PHE A 63 -11.75 12.04 12.13
C PHE A 63 -10.26 12.38 11.94
N SER A 64 -9.40 11.39 11.67
CA SER A 64 -8.04 11.63 11.25
C SER A 64 -7.92 11.55 9.73
N ARG A 65 -7.12 12.45 9.15
CA ARG A 65 -6.64 12.31 7.77
C ARG A 65 -5.38 11.45 7.67
N HIS A 66 -4.69 11.23 8.78
CA HIS A 66 -3.46 10.43 8.89
C HIS A 66 -3.83 8.99 9.19
N PHE A 67 -3.11 8.04 8.61
CA PHE A 67 -3.28 6.61 8.89
C PHE A 67 -2.07 6.10 9.65
N LYS A 68 -2.22 4.96 10.31
CA LYS A 68 -1.11 4.20 10.87
C LYS A 68 -0.92 2.91 10.09
N ILE A 69 0.32 2.60 9.77
CA ILE A 69 0.73 1.35 9.13
C ILE A 69 1.57 0.58 10.15
N GLY A 70 1.21 -0.67 10.42
CA GLY A 70 1.97 -1.55 11.33
C GLY A 70 2.57 -2.68 10.53
N PHE A 71 3.90 -2.75 10.46
CA PHE A 71 4.65 -3.85 9.82
C PHE A 71 4.94 -4.92 10.87
N GLY A 72 4.44 -6.15 10.64
CA GLY A 72 4.45 -7.24 11.62
C GLY A 72 3.07 -7.84 11.84
N ASP A 73 3.03 -9.00 12.49
CA ASP A 73 1.80 -9.74 12.79
C ASP A 73 1.16 -9.19 14.09
N PRO A 74 -0.12 -8.77 14.09
CA PRO A 74 -0.82 -8.33 15.31
C PRO A 74 -1.08 -9.45 16.32
N ALA A 75 -0.79 -10.71 16.01
CA ALA A 75 -0.69 -11.78 17.00
C ALA A 75 0.51 -11.60 17.94
N ASP A 76 1.53 -10.84 17.52
CA ASP A 76 2.68 -10.44 18.33
C ASP A 76 2.82 -8.90 18.34
N PRO A 77 2.00 -8.18 19.13
CA PRO A 77 1.90 -6.73 19.07
C PRO A 77 3.21 -5.99 19.37
N ASP A 78 4.08 -6.57 20.20
CA ASP A 78 5.34 -5.96 20.62
C ASP A 78 6.39 -5.97 19.50
N SER A 79 6.20 -6.83 18.48
CA SER A 79 7.06 -6.89 17.29
C SER A 79 6.68 -5.90 16.19
N ILE A 80 5.53 -5.21 16.31
CA ILE A 80 5.03 -4.37 15.23
C ILE A 80 5.78 -3.03 15.17
N ILE A 81 6.34 -2.75 14.00
CA ILE A 81 6.91 -1.45 13.67
C ILE A 81 5.80 -0.54 13.16
N TRP A 82 5.48 0.49 13.94
CA TRP A 82 4.42 1.44 13.63
C TRP A 82 4.96 2.69 12.92
N GLU A 83 4.37 2.99 11.76
CA GLU A 83 4.72 4.15 10.96
C GLU A 83 3.48 5.01 10.63
N ASP A 84 3.69 6.32 10.63
CA ASP A 84 2.65 7.28 10.29
C ASP A 84 2.56 7.48 8.77
N PHE A 85 1.37 7.26 8.21
CA PHE A 85 1.06 7.55 6.82
C PHE A 85 0.26 8.85 6.69
N ILE A 86 1.01 9.93 6.49
CA ILE A 86 0.62 11.30 6.73
C ILE A 86 0.00 11.92 5.48
N LYS A 87 -1.12 12.65 5.64
CA LYS A 87 -1.65 13.55 4.61
C LYS A 87 -1.26 15.00 4.96
N PRO A 88 -0.21 15.59 4.37
CA PRO A 88 0.37 16.83 4.86
C PRO A 88 -0.56 18.04 4.69
N LYS A 89 -1.28 18.12 3.57
CA LYS A 89 -2.14 19.27 3.23
C LYS A 89 -3.63 18.90 3.25
N ILE A 90 -4.46 19.78 3.81
CA ILE A 90 -5.92 19.68 3.70
C ILE A 90 -6.29 19.88 2.22
N GLY A 91 -7.21 19.07 1.69
CA GLY A 91 -7.59 19.08 0.26
C GLY A 91 -6.54 18.51 -0.71
N GLY A 92 -5.28 18.33 -0.29
CA GLY A 92 -4.24 17.73 -1.11
C GLY A 92 -4.51 16.26 -1.42
N CYS A 93 -3.99 15.75 -2.53
CA CYS A 93 -4.05 14.32 -2.88
C CYS A 93 -2.78 13.55 -2.46
N GLU A 94 -1.81 14.24 -1.87
CA GLU A 94 -0.53 13.68 -1.47
C GLU A 94 -0.63 12.94 -0.14
N ARG A 95 0.11 11.84 -0.01
CA ARG A 95 0.37 11.17 1.28
C ARG A 95 1.81 10.71 1.35
N ARG A 96 2.39 10.76 2.55
CA ARG A 96 3.80 10.45 2.79
C ARG A 96 3.94 9.39 3.85
N ILE A 97 4.84 8.45 3.62
CA ILE A 97 5.28 7.49 4.62
C ILE A 97 6.80 7.60 4.72
N SER A 98 7.32 7.50 5.93
CA SER A 98 8.75 7.34 6.17
C SER A 98 8.94 5.99 6.84
N VAL A 99 9.91 5.21 6.38
CA VAL A 99 10.22 3.88 6.91
C VAL A 99 11.73 3.72 7.05
N SER A 100 12.19 2.87 7.96
CA SER A 100 13.61 2.55 8.09
C SER A 100 13.87 1.18 7.50
N PHE A 101 14.90 1.06 6.65
CA PHE A 101 15.34 -0.23 6.11
C PHE A 101 16.65 -0.67 6.74
N ALA A 102 16.70 -1.93 7.20
CA ALA A 102 17.93 -2.60 7.56
C ALA A 102 18.75 -2.94 6.29
N SER A 103 20.00 -3.40 6.48
CA SER A 103 20.91 -3.70 5.37
C SER A 103 20.42 -4.84 4.45
N ASP A 104 19.57 -5.72 4.96
CA ASP A 104 18.95 -6.82 4.21
C ASP A 104 17.66 -6.42 3.46
N GLY A 105 17.24 -5.15 3.58
CA GLY A 105 16.02 -4.62 2.96
C GLY A 105 14.74 -4.88 3.75
N SER A 106 14.82 -5.47 4.95
CA SER A 106 13.69 -5.55 5.87
C SER A 106 13.36 -4.18 6.48
N ILE A 107 12.09 -3.94 6.78
CA ILE A 107 11.68 -2.75 7.55
C ILE A 107 12.04 -2.99 9.01
N CYS A 108 12.73 -2.02 9.61
CA CYS A 108 13.19 -2.07 10.99
C CYS A 108 12.70 -0.85 11.79
N GLU A 109 12.92 -0.87 13.11
CA GLU A 109 12.57 0.26 13.96
C GLU A 109 13.33 1.53 13.56
N THR A 110 12.74 2.68 13.90
CA THR A 110 13.38 3.98 13.68
C THR A 110 14.71 4.07 14.43
N GLY A 111 15.78 4.39 13.69
CA GLY A 111 17.14 4.49 14.23
C GLY A 111 17.99 3.23 14.08
N GLN A 112 17.41 2.09 13.67
CA GLN A 112 18.14 0.84 13.43
C GLN A 112 18.57 0.63 11.97
N GLY A 113 18.17 1.54 11.07
CA GLY A 113 18.42 1.43 9.64
C GLY A 113 18.38 2.77 8.92
N GLN A 114 18.46 2.73 7.60
CA GLN A 114 18.38 3.92 6.77
C GLN A 114 16.92 4.38 6.65
N ARG A 115 16.63 5.58 7.16
CA ARG A 115 15.32 6.22 7.03
C ARG A 115 15.13 6.73 5.60
N GLU A 116 14.04 6.36 4.97
CA GLU A 116 13.66 6.80 3.62
C GLU A 116 12.21 7.30 3.62
N GLU A 117 11.94 8.43 2.95
CA GLU A 117 10.59 8.96 2.73
C GLU A 117 10.07 8.67 1.31
N PHE A 118 8.81 8.25 1.23
CA PHE A 118 8.09 8.07 -0.02
C PHE A 118 6.79 8.85 -0.04
N THR A 119 6.51 9.50 -1.18
CA THR A 119 5.29 10.30 -1.37
C THR A 119 4.41 9.76 -2.49
N TRP A 120 3.20 9.34 -2.14
CA TRP A 120 2.15 9.09 -3.11
C TRP A 120 1.57 10.41 -3.62
N LYS A 121 1.54 10.58 -4.95
CA LYS A 121 0.92 11.72 -5.63
C LYS A 121 -0.08 11.26 -6.67
N ARG A 122 -1.10 12.08 -6.91
CA ARG A 122 -1.96 11.93 -8.09
C ARG A 122 -1.15 12.14 -9.35
N THR A 123 -1.37 11.30 -10.35
CA THR A 123 -0.74 11.45 -11.66
C THR A 123 -1.81 11.40 -12.74
N HIS A 124 -1.61 12.24 -13.76
CA HIS A 124 -2.41 12.22 -14.97
C HIS A 124 -1.59 11.72 -16.16
N HIS A 125 -0.26 11.74 -16.12
CA HIS A 125 0.58 11.57 -17.31
C HIS A 125 1.42 10.28 -17.30
N VAL A 126 1.51 9.62 -16.15
CA VAL A 126 2.31 8.41 -15.98
C VAL A 126 1.37 7.27 -15.65
N GLY A 127 1.46 6.18 -16.42
CA GLY A 127 0.68 4.96 -16.24
C GLY A 127 1.58 3.73 -16.17
N VAL A 128 1.00 2.59 -15.82
CA VAL A 128 1.69 1.29 -15.86
C VAL A 128 1.97 0.92 -17.31
N ASP A 129 3.17 0.40 -17.58
CA ASP A 129 3.61 0.06 -18.92
C ASP A 129 2.66 -0.95 -19.59
N GLY A 130 2.30 -0.69 -20.85
CA GLY A 130 1.36 -1.53 -21.60
C GLY A 130 -0.10 -1.47 -21.12
N LYS A 131 -0.44 -0.68 -20.09
CA LYS A 131 -1.82 -0.51 -19.60
C LYS A 131 -2.40 0.83 -20.01
N LYS A 132 -3.71 0.85 -20.27
CA LYS A 132 -4.41 2.06 -20.71
C LYS A 132 -4.52 3.07 -19.57
N LEU A 133 -3.90 4.23 -19.75
CA LEU A 133 -4.03 5.35 -18.82
C LEU A 133 -5.25 6.20 -19.17
N HIS A 134 -6.22 6.26 -18.25
CA HIS A 134 -7.34 7.18 -18.36
C HIS A 134 -7.07 8.44 -17.54
N HIS A 135 -6.65 9.53 -18.20
CA HIS A 135 -6.25 10.79 -17.57
C HIS A 135 -7.29 11.38 -16.60
N SER A 136 -8.59 11.18 -16.83
CA SER A 136 -9.65 11.71 -15.95
C SER A 136 -9.84 10.93 -14.65
N ARG A 137 -9.23 9.75 -14.50
CA ARG A 137 -9.43 8.91 -13.31
C ARG A 137 -8.74 9.53 -12.09
N LEU A 138 -9.55 9.84 -11.07
CA LEU A 138 -9.09 10.41 -9.79
C LEU A 138 -8.15 9.47 -9.01
N ARG A 139 -8.07 8.19 -9.40
CA ARG A 139 -7.38 7.11 -8.68
C ARG A 139 -5.94 6.84 -9.16
N ASN A 140 -5.53 7.36 -10.31
CA ASN A 140 -4.16 7.13 -10.80
C ASN A 140 -3.15 7.80 -9.86
N ARG A 141 -2.12 7.07 -9.48
CA ARG A 141 -1.13 7.51 -8.49
C ARG A 141 0.27 7.12 -8.93
N LYS A 142 1.26 7.87 -8.48
CA LYS A 142 2.67 7.50 -8.53
C LYS A 142 3.28 7.66 -7.14
N LEU A 143 4.18 6.77 -6.78
CA LEU A 143 5.02 6.87 -5.60
C LEU A 143 6.36 7.42 -6.04
N ILE A 144 6.84 8.45 -5.33
CA ILE A 144 8.17 8.99 -5.54
C ILE A 144 9.02 8.88 -4.28
N ASP A 145 10.32 8.71 -4.45
CA ASP A 145 11.30 8.81 -3.35
C ASP A 145 11.65 10.28 -3.05
N GLU A 146 12.59 10.50 -2.13
CA GLU A 146 13.11 11.82 -1.74
C GLU A 146 13.76 12.59 -2.90
N ARG A 147 14.33 11.88 -3.87
CA ARG A 147 14.94 12.46 -5.08
C ARG A 147 13.91 12.83 -6.14
N GLY A 148 12.65 12.43 -5.94
CA GLY A 148 11.56 12.64 -6.88
C GLY A 148 11.46 11.58 -7.98
N GLU A 149 12.24 10.50 -7.87
CA GLU A 149 12.24 9.39 -8.82
C GLU A 149 10.96 8.56 -8.65
N VAL A 150 10.40 8.08 -9.76
CA VAL A 150 9.14 7.31 -9.73
C VAL A 150 9.44 5.84 -9.42
N VAL A 151 9.24 5.46 -8.16
CA VAL A 151 9.52 4.11 -7.66
C VAL A 151 8.33 3.16 -7.78
N ALA A 152 7.10 3.68 -7.91
CA ALA A 152 5.92 2.87 -8.23
C ALA A 152 4.84 3.67 -8.95
N ILE A 153 4.00 3.00 -9.73
CA ILE A 153 2.91 3.59 -10.50
C ILE A 153 1.66 2.75 -10.32
N PHE A 154 0.53 3.40 -10.08
CA PHE A 154 -0.79 2.77 -10.06
C PHE A 154 -1.72 3.40 -11.08
N THR A 155 -2.30 2.57 -11.94
CA THR A 155 -3.31 2.96 -12.93
C THR A 155 -4.61 2.21 -12.65
N PHE A 156 -5.72 2.94 -12.63
CA PHE A 156 -7.05 2.37 -12.46
C PHE A 156 -7.85 2.45 -13.75
N ASP A 157 -8.29 1.31 -14.26
CA ASP A 157 -9.30 1.24 -15.31
C ASP A 157 -10.56 0.50 -14.82
N LYS A 158 -10.72 -0.78 -15.19
CA LYS A 158 -11.75 -1.68 -14.64
C LYS A 158 -11.24 -2.37 -13.37
N THR A 159 -9.96 -2.76 -13.41
CA THR A 159 -9.17 -3.28 -12.30
C THR A 159 -7.99 -2.36 -12.06
N GLY A 160 -7.35 -2.48 -10.90
CA GLY A 160 -6.14 -1.72 -10.59
C GLY A 160 -4.91 -2.44 -11.12
N TRP A 161 -3.96 -1.70 -11.67
CA TRP A 161 -2.62 -2.20 -12.01
C TRP A 161 -1.58 -1.40 -11.26
N LEU A 162 -0.69 -2.10 -10.56
CA LEU A 162 0.43 -1.55 -9.81
C LEU A 162 1.73 -2.03 -10.46
N GLN A 163 2.63 -1.09 -10.75
CA GLN A 163 4.00 -1.39 -11.17
C GLN A 163 4.96 -0.84 -10.12
N ILE A 164 5.90 -1.67 -9.68
CA ILE A 164 6.97 -1.30 -8.75
C ILE A 164 8.28 -1.32 -9.53
N ASN A 165 8.96 -0.17 -9.58
CA ASN A 165 10.16 0.04 -10.37
C ASN A 165 11.45 -0.09 -9.55
N LEU A 166 11.37 0.07 -8.24
CA LEU A 166 12.50 -0.01 -7.33
C LEU A 166 12.59 -1.40 -6.69
N ASP A 167 13.76 -2.03 -6.79
CA ASP A 167 14.02 -3.32 -6.16
C ASP A 167 14.69 -3.15 -4.79
N ARG A 168 13.87 -3.04 -3.74
CA ARG A 168 14.30 -2.83 -2.34
C ARG A 168 13.92 -4.00 -1.42
N GLY A 169 13.53 -5.13 -2.00
CA GLY A 169 13.12 -6.31 -1.26
C GLY A 169 11.61 -6.38 -0.98
N ARG A 170 11.22 -7.45 -0.30
CA ARG A 170 9.82 -7.83 -0.07
C ARG A 170 9.04 -6.80 0.75
N ASP A 171 9.63 -6.29 1.83
CA ASP A 171 8.95 -5.37 2.74
C ASP A 171 8.63 -4.04 2.06
N PHE A 172 9.50 -3.60 1.16
CA PHE A 172 9.22 -2.45 0.31
C PHE A 172 7.98 -2.70 -0.57
N ASP A 173 7.90 -3.85 -1.25
CA ASP A 173 6.73 -4.18 -2.08
C ASP A 173 5.44 -4.21 -1.25
N VAL A 174 5.49 -4.82 -0.07
CA VAL A 174 4.38 -4.89 0.88
C VAL A 174 3.97 -3.47 1.36
N MET A 175 4.92 -2.61 1.68
CA MET A 175 4.69 -1.21 2.02
C MET A 175 3.98 -0.47 0.88
N VAL A 176 4.49 -0.61 -0.36
CA VAL A 176 3.88 0.03 -1.55
C VAL A 176 2.44 -0.44 -1.73
N MET A 177 2.19 -1.74 -1.62
CA MET A 177 0.87 -2.34 -1.78
C MET A 177 -0.13 -1.85 -0.72
N VAL A 178 0.23 -1.92 0.57
CA VAL A 178 -0.69 -1.54 1.65
C VAL A 178 -0.98 -0.05 1.63
N THR A 179 0.02 0.81 1.44
CA THR A 179 -0.17 2.27 1.45
C THR A 179 -1.02 2.74 0.27
N LEU A 180 -0.85 2.11 -0.91
CA LEU A 180 -1.73 2.32 -2.06
C LEU A 180 -3.17 1.90 -1.77
N LEU A 181 -3.37 0.68 -1.27
CA LEU A 181 -4.71 0.18 -0.94
C LEU A 181 -5.39 1.03 0.12
N SER A 182 -4.64 1.54 1.10
CA SER A 182 -5.14 2.47 2.10
C SER A 182 -5.68 3.76 1.48
N ILE A 183 -5.00 4.30 0.45
CA ILE A 183 -5.51 5.45 -0.31
C ILE A 183 -6.81 5.09 -1.04
N ILE A 184 -6.82 3.97 -1.77
CA ILE A 184 -7.95 3.54 -2.60
C ILE A 184 -9.18 3.29 -1.73
N GLU A 185 -9.00 2.59 -0.62
CA GLU A 185 -10.08 2.25 0.30
C GLU A 185 -10.61 3.49 1.01
N TRP A 186 -9.75 4.41 1.45
CA TRP A 186 -10.20 5.68 2.01
C TRP A 186 -11.03 6.49 1.00
N MET A 187 -10.55 6.61 -0.24
CA MET A 187 -11.30 7.29 -1.32
C MET A 187 -12.65 6.64 -1.63
N ARG A 188 -12.81 5.34 -1.34
CA ARG A 188 -14.06 4.60 -1.53
C ARG A 188 -15.05 4.82 -0.38
N ARG A 189 -14.56 5.15 0.81
CA ARG A 189 -15.37 5.37 2.03
C ARG A 189 -15.81 6.83 2.21
N GLN A 190 -15.18 7.76 1.50
CA GLN A 190 -15.65 9.14 1.35
C GLN A 190 -16.77 9.20 0.32
#